data_AF-A0A1C6MVE6-F1
#
_entry.id   AF-A0A1C6MVE6-F1
#
_cell.length_a   1.000
_cell.length_b   1.000
_cell.length_c   1.000
_cell.angle_alpha   90.00
_cell.angle_beta   90.00
_cell.angle_gamma   90.00
#
_symmetry.space_group_name_H-M   'P 1'
#
loop_
_entity.id
_entity.type
_entity.pdbx_description
1 polymer ?
#
loop_
_entity_poly.entity_id
_entity_poly.type
_entity_poly.pdbx_seq_one_letter_code
_entity_poly.pdbx_strand_id
1 'polypeptide(L)' 'MMLNCRQASRLISEAMDRPLSRAEQARLAMHLMLCSNCRNFRQQMRQLREGIRKGREL' A
#
# COMPACT_ATOMS: atom_id res chain seq x y z
N MET A 1 -4.37 -16.19 9.61
CA MET A 1 -4.37 -15.03 10.54
C MET A 1 -4.88 -13.82 9.77
N MET A 2 -6.01 -13.24 10.21
CA MET A 2 -6.59 -12.07 9.54
C MET A 2 -5.66 -10.87 9.66
N LEU A 3 -5.45 -10.20 8.53
CA LEU A 3 -4.60 -9.03 8.43
C LEU A 3 -5.36 -7.83 9.01
N ASN A 4 -4.83 -7.18 10.04
CA ASN A 4 -5.45 -5.99 10.64
C ASN A 4 -5.00 -4.69 9.95
N CYS A 5 -5.68 -3.58 10.23
CA CYS A 5 -5.39 -2.29 9.59
C CYS A 5 -3.95 -1.80 9.80
N ARG A 6 -3.32 -2.09 10.96
CA ARG A 6 -1.93 -1.73 11.26
C ARG A 6 -0.93 -2.57 10.46
N GLN A 7 -1.22 -3.85 10.27
CA GLN A 7 -0.42 -4.73 9.42
C GLN A 7 -0.60 -4.38 7.93
N ALA A 8 -1.82 -4.00 7.52
CA ALA A 8 -2.10 -3.52 6.18
C ALA A 8 -1.33 -2.23 5.88
N SER A 9 -1.40 -1.24 6.76
CA SER A 9 -0.67 0.02 6.56
C SER A 9 0.84 -0.22 6.50
N ARG A 10 1.38 -1.11 7.34
CA ARG A 10 2.78 -1.51 7.28
C ARG A 10 3.15 -2.13 5.93
N LEU A 11 2.37 -3.10 5.43
CA LEU A 11 2.62 -3.71 4.11
C LEU A 11 2.47 -2.70 2.96
N ILE A 12 1.54 -1.76 3.07
CA ILE A 12 1.38 -0.66 2.08
C ILE A 12 2.64 0.21 2.04
N SER A 13 3.18 0.57 3.20
CA SER A 13 4.44 1.31 3.28
C SER A 13 5.62 0.49 2.76
N GLU A 14 5.75 -0.77 3.21
CA GLU A 14 6.81 -1.66 2.74
C GLU A 14 6.77 -1.88 1.22
N ALA A 15 5.58 -1.85 0.59
CA ALA A 15 5.43 -1.92 -0.87
C ALA A 15 6.06 -0.74 -1.62
N MET A 16 6.34 0.38 -0.94
CA MET A 16 7.03 1.52 -1.51
C MET A 16 8.55 1.29 -1.55
N ASP A 17 9.09 0.69 -0.49
CA ASP A 17 10.52 0.44 -0.32
C ASP A 17 10.98 -0.86 -1.00
N ARG A 18 10.18 -1.93 -0.90
CA ARG A 18 10.46 -3.25 -1.45
C ARG A 18 9.26 -3.81 -2.21
N PRO A 19 9.47 -4.69 -3.20
CA PRO A 19 8.38 -5.50 -3.73
C PRO A 19 7.85 -6.44 -2.63
N LEU A 20 6.52 -6.48 -2.47
CA LEU A 20 5.85 -7.48 -1.63
C LEU A 20 5.87 -8.84 -2.32
N SER A 21 5.99 -9.91 -1.54
CA SER A 21 5.79 -11.29 -2.02
C SER A 21 4.35 -11.52 -2.47
N ARG A 22 4.12 -12.52 -3.33
CA ARG A 22 2.77 -12.83 -3.82
C ARG A 22 1.77 -13.14 -2.70
N ALA A 23 2.23 -13.77 -1.63
CA ALA A 23 1.41 -14.06 -0.45
C ALA A 23 1.01 -12.79 0.31
N GLU A 24 1.95 -11.85 0.49
CA GLU A 24 1.68 -10.55 1.12
C GLU A 24 0.71 -9.71 0.29
N GLN A 25 0.90 -9.71 -1.04
CA GLN A 25 0.00 -9.04 -1.98
C GLN A 25 -1.42 -9.59 -1.91
N ALA A 26 -1.59 -10.92 -1.89
CA ALA A 26 -2.90 -11.55 -1.79
C ALA A 26 -3.62 -11.22 -0.48
N ARG A 27 -2.91 -11.30 0.66
CA ARG A 27 -3.46 -10.96 1.98
C ARG A 27 -3.85 -9.49 2.07
N LEU A 28 -2.99 -8.60 1.57
CA LEU A 28 -3.29 -7.17 1.52
C LEU A 28 -4.49 -6.90 0.60
N ALA A 29 -4.56 -7.51 -0.58
CA ALA A 29 -5.68 -7.35 -1.50
C ALA A 29 -7.01 -7.75 -0.87
N MET A 30 -7.07 -8.88 -0.16
CA MET A 30 -8.28 -9.27 0.58
C MET A 30 -8.68 -8.25 1.65
N HIS A 31 -7.71 -7.73 2.43
CA HIS A 31 -8.01 -6.70 3.43
C HIS A 31 -8.55 -5.41 2.78
N LEU A 32 -7.95 -4.99 1.67
CA LEU A 32 -8.38 -3.80 0.94
C LEU A 32 -9.79 -3.94 0.37
N MET A 33 -10.23 -5.15 0.03
CA MET A 33 -11.62 -5.40 -0.39
C MET A 33 -12.63 -5.00 0.69
N LEU A 34 -12.29 -5.24 1.97
CA LEU A 34 -13.17 -5.04 3.11
C LEU A 34 -12.98 -3.69 3.82
N CYS A 35 -11.79 -3.09 3.71
CA CYS A 35 -11.45 -1.86 4.43
C CYS A 35 -11.17 -0.70 3.47
N SER A 36 -12.15 0.18 3.33
CA SER A 36 -12.03 1.41 2.51
C SER A 36 -10.95 2.35 3.02
N ASN A 37 -10.72 2.43 4.33
CA ASN A 37 -9.71 3.31 4.90
C ASN A 37 -8.29 2.93 4.43
N CYS A 38 -7.95 1.63 4.52
CA CYS A 38 -6.66 1.14 4.04
C CYS A 38 -6.53 1.26 2.52
N ARG A 39 -7.64 1.17 1.77
CA ARG A 39 -7.66 1.40 0.32
C ARG A 39 -7.32 2.84 -0.04
N ASN A 40 -7.91 3.80 0.65
CA ASN A 40 -7.61 5.22 0.49
C ASN A 40 -6.15 5.52 0.86
N PHE A 41 -5.65 4.95 1.96
CA PHE A 41 -4.25 5.09 2.37
C PHE A 41 -3.27 4.59 1.29
N ARG A 42 -3.55 3.42 0.70
CA ARG A 42 -2.74 2.90 -0.43
C ARG A 42 -2.76 3.83 -1.64
N GLN A 43 -3.90 4.44 -1.94
CA GLN A 43 -4.02 5.40 -3.05
C GLN A 43 -3.21 6.68 -2.78
N GLN A 44 -3.29 7.22 -1.56
CA GLN A 44 -2.49 8.39 -1.15
C GLN A 44 -0.99 8.12 -1.27
N MET A 45 -0.52 6.95 -0.83
CA MET A 45 0.89 6.56 -0.95
C MET A 45 1.35 6.42 -2.40
N ARG A 46 0.47 5.95 -3.31
CA ARG A 46 0.78 5.93 -4.75
C ARG A 46 0.91 7.34 -5.32
N GLN A 47 -0.04 8.23 -5.01
CA GLN A 47 -0.01 9.62 -5.46
C GLN A 47 1.24 10.35 -4.95
N LEU A 48 1.63 10.12 -3.69
CA LEU A 48 2.85 10.67 -3.12
C LEU A 48 4.09 10.20 -3.91
N ARG A 49 4.18 8.90 -4.22
CA ARG A 49 5.29 8.35 -5.01
C ARG A 49 5.34 8.91 -6.43
N GLU A 50 4.19 9.10 -7.06
CA GLU A 50 4.09 9.71 -8.39
C GLU A 50 4.48 11.19 -8.37
N GLY A 51 4.04 11.95 -7.36
CA GLY A 51 4.42 13.35 -7.16
C GLY A 51 5.92 13.52 -6.97
N ILE A 52 6.55 12.68 -6.14
CA ILE A 52 8.01 12.69 -5.92
C ILE A 52 8.78 12.35 -7.20
N ARG A 53 8.23 11.48 -8.07
CA ARG A 53 8.85 11.18 -9.37
C ARG A 53 8.77 12.36 -10.32
N LYS A 54 7.58 12.95 -10.47
CA LYS A 54 7.38 14.13 -11.32
C LYS A 54 8.20 15.33 -10.87
N GLY A 55 8.33 15.55 -9.56
CA GLY A 55 9.14 16.64 -9.01
C GLY A 55 10.66 16.49 -9.19
N ARG A 56 11.15 15.31 -9.60
CA ARG A 56 12.56 15.11 -9.99
C ARG A 56 12.83 15.41 -11.47
N GLU A 57 11.78 15.57 -12.28
CA GLU A 57 11.86 15.82 -13.72
C GLU A 57 11.70 17.31 -14.06
N LEU A 58 11.49 18.17 -13.05
CA LEU A 58 11.46 19.63 -13.12
C LEU A 58 12.75 20.21 -12.55
#